data_AF-A0A1Y6CF83-F1
#
_entry.id   AF-A0A1Y6CF83-F1
#
_cell.length_a   1.000
_cell.length_b   1.000
_cell.length_c   1.000
_cell.angle_alpha   90.00
_cell.angle_beta   90.00
_cell.angle_gamma   90.00
#
_symmetry.space_group_name_H-M   'P 1'
#
loop_
_entity.id
_entity.type
_entity.pdbx_description
1 polymer ?
#
loop_
_entity_poly.entity_id
_entity_poly.type
_entity_poly.pdbx_seq_one_letter_code
_entity_poly.pdbx_strand_id
1 'polypeptide(L)'
;MKLLTMIASIILSGALAPDLGFSHARLRVVNADNTVPKLVPRNSSDANKGGATTDDMPCGRNSVNRGTNPVVLVVGETVEFEIEETINHNGRYEMNLSTAGQINFTNIVTITDDQAGAPSRANPNRYTGSFVVPDTPCTDCTLQMVQVMVNGANETYYKSCVDAIITSADAPPPAAPTGFAVSK
;
A
#
# COMPACT_ATOMS: atom_id res chain seq x y z
N MET A 1 23.84 21.65 -54.23
CA MET A 1 23.38 22.02 -52.88
C MET A 1 22.40 20.95 -52.41
N LYS A 2 22.85 20.00 -51.57
CA LYS A 2 22.00 18.94 -51.00
C LYS A 2 21.56 19.40 -49.61
N LEU A 3 20.25 19.50 -49.42
CA LEU A 3 19.59 19.98 -48.23
C LEU A 3 19.62 18.86 -47.16
N LEU A 4 20.35 19.09 -46.08
CA LEU A 4 20.45 18.20 -44.92
C LEU A 4 19.16 18.35 -44.10
N THR A 5 18.37 17.29 -43.98
CA THR A 5 17.16 17.27 -43.13
C THR A 5 17.57 16.75 -41.75
N MET A 6 17.63 17.64 -40.76
CA MET A 6 17.79 17.27 -39.35
C MET A 6 16.45 16.77 -38.80
N ILE A 7 16.41 15.50 -38.39
CA ILE A 7 15.32 14.95 -37.58
C ILE A 7 15.65 15.26 -36.12
N ALA A 8 14.94 16.23 -35.54
CA ALA A 8 15.00 16.51 -34.11
C ALA A 8 14.18 15.45 -33.37
N SER A 9 14.86 14.52 -32.71
CA SER A 9 14.24 13.61 -31.74
C SER A 9 13.79 14.40 -30.51
N ILE A 10 12.48 14.61 -30.39
CA ILE A 10 11.86 15.14 -29.18
C ILE A 10 11.85 14.01 -28.15
N ILE A 11 12.75 14.07 -27.18
CA ILE A 11 12.69 13.24 -25.97
C ILE A 11 11.55 13.81 -25.12
N LEU A 12 10.41 13.14 -25.15
CA LEU A 12 9.28 13.46 -24.27
C LEU A 12 9.60 12.88 -22.88
N SER A 13 10.24 13.68 -22.04
CA SER A 13 10.45 13.39 -20.63
C SER A 13 9.10 13.41 -19.92
N GLY A 14 8.41 12.26 -19.89
CA GLY A 14 7.21 12.05 -19.10
C GLY A 14 7.56 12.09 -17.61
N ALA A 15 7.49 13.27 -17.00
CA ALA A 15 7.46 13.38 -15.55
C ALA A 15 6.17 12.73 -15.06
N LEU A 16 6.29 11.58 -14.39
CA LEU A 16 5.24 11.03 -13.54
C LEU A 16 5.02 12.05 -12.41
N ALA A 17 4.01 12.91 -12.56
CA ALA A 17 3.57 13.72 -11.45
C ALA A 17 3.08 12.76 -10.34
N PRO A 18 3.61 12.83 -9.11
CA PRO A 18 3.02 12.10 -8.01
C PRO A 18 1.58 12.60 -7.86
N ASP A 19 0.63 11.69 -7.99
CA ASP A 19 -0.78 11.95 -7.78
C ASP A 19 -0.94 12.57 -6.38
N LEU A 20 -1.19 13.88 -6.29
CA LEU A 20 -1.45 14.59 -5.03
C LEU A 20 -2.87 14.30 -4.53
N GLY A 21 -3.34 13.06 -4.70
CA GLY A 21 -4.50 12.55 -4.00
C GLY A 21 -4.18 12.57 -2.51
N PHE A 22 -4.84 13.45 -1.76
CA PHE A 22 -4.73 13.54 -0.31
C PHE A 22 -5.33 12.28 0.32
N SER A 23 -4.54 11.21 0.46
CA SER A 23 -4.90 10.07 1.30
C SER A 23 -5.07 10.52 2.76
N HIS A 24 -5.76 9.74 3.60
CA HIS A 24 -5.69 9.96 5.06
C HIS A 24 -4.42 9.34 5.62
N ALA A 25 -4.14 8.12 5.16
CA ALA A 25 -2.86 7.49 5.30
C ALA A 25 -2.53 6.70 4.03
N ARG A 26 -1.24 6.49 3.77
CA ARG A 26 -0.78 5.63 2.69
C ARG A 26 0.35 4.74 3.19
N LEU A 27 0.37 3.51 2.70
CA LEU A 27 1.55 2.66 2.88
C LEU A 27 2.69 3.35 2.15
N ARG A 28 3.71 3.73 2.91
CA ARG A 28 4.93 4.31 2.40
C ARG A 28 6.03 3.26 2.38
N VAL A 29 6.92 3.56 1.47
CA VAL A 29 7.95 2.76 0.89
C VAL A 29 9.26 3.36 1.38
N VAL A 30 9.97 2.67 2.26
CA VAL A 30 11.31 3.11 2.62
C VAL A 30 12.19 1.90 2.85
N ASN A 31 13.13 1.71 1.93
CA ASN A 31 14.40 1.08 2.27
C ASN A 31 15.49 2.17 2.24
N ALA A 32 16.55 1.96 3.02
CA ALA A 32 17.70 2.87 3.10
C ALA A 32 18.47 3.02 1.77
N ASP A 33 18.18 2.17 0.77
CA ASP A 33 18.81 2.13 -0.55
C ASP A 33 17.85 2.52 -1.70
N ASN A 34 16.65 3.00 -1.39
CA ASN A 34 15.66 3.40 -2.40
C ASN A 34 15.18 2.25 -3.33
N THR A 35 15.39 0.99 -2.95
CA THR A 35 14.85 -0.15 -3.69
C THR A 35 13.34 -0.32 -3.45
N VAL A 36 12.65 -0.76 -4.50
CA VAL A 36 11.19 -0.81 -4.70
C VAL A 36 10.43 -1.29 -3.45
N PRO A 37 9.28 -0.68 -3.11
CA PRO A 37 8.42 -1.17 -2.05
C PRO A 37 7.91 -2.54 -2.38
N LYS A 38 8.01 -3.44 -1.40
CA LYS A 38 7.28 -4.69 -1.49
C LYS A 38 5.77 -4.49 -1.45
N LEU A 39 5.25 -3.38 -0.93
CA LEU A 39 3.82 -3.15 -0.74
C LEU A 39 3.35 -1.91 -1.50
N VAL A 40 2.69 -2.10 -2.64
CA VAL A 40 2.12 -1.01 -3.45
C VAL A 40 0.59 -1.02 -3.33
N PRO A 41 -0.02 0.01 -2.70
CA PRO A 41 -1.47 0.17 -2.67
C PRO A 41 -2.09 0.21 -4.07
N ARG A 42 -3.28 -0.38 -4.23
CA ARG A 42 -4.05 -0.29 -5.48
C ARG A 42 -4.32 1.16 -5.90
N ASN A 43 -4.54 2.05 -4.93
CA ASN A 43 -4.62 3.48 -5.11
C ASN A 43 -4.46 4.19 -3.75
N SER A 44 -4.31 5.51 -3.77
CA SER A 44 -4.25 6.38 -2.58
C SER A 44 -5.39 7.40 -2.54
N SER A 45 -6.55 7.05 -3.12
CA SER A 45 -7.69 7.96 -3.26
C SER A 45 -8.32 8.29 -1.91
N ASP A 46 -8.59 9.56 -1.65
CA ASP A 46 -9.32 10.02 -0.45
C ASP A 46 -10.72 9.38 -0.33
N ALA A 47 -11.33 9.04 -1.47
CA ALA A 47 -12.61 8.34 -1.54
C ALA A 47 -12.55 6.86 -1.06
N ASN A 48 -11.39 6.39 -0.61
CA ASN A 48 -11.29 5.15 0.16
C ASN A 48 -11.80 5.28 1.60
N LYS A 49 -12.17 6.50 2.03
CA LYS A 49 -12.90 6.72 3.27
C LYS A 49 -14.30 6.11 3.24
N GLY A 50 -14.69 5.56 4.37
CA GLY A 50 -16.01 4.97 4.58
C GLY A 50 -16.37 4.78 6.05
N GLY A 51 -17.56 4.24 6.27
CA GLY A 51 -18.14 4.00 7.60
C GLY A 51 -18.04 2.52 8.03
N ALA A 52 -18.69 2.17 9.14
CA ALA A 52 -18.76 0.76 9.57
C ALA A 52 -19.76 -0.09 8.74
N THR A 53 -20.49 0.51 7.80
CA THR A 53 -21.63 -0.11 7.11
C THR A 53 -21.21 -0.99 5.93
N THR A 54 -22.09 -1.89 5.50
CA THR A 54 -21.86 -2.89 4.43
C THR A 54 -21.60 -2.31 3.03
N ASP A 55 -21.86 -1.02 2.80
CA ASP A 55 -21.49 -0.34 1.55
C ASP A 55 -19.98 -0.02 1.47
N ASP A 56 -19.26 -0.20 2.58
CA ASP A 56 -17.82 -0.07 2.62
C ASP A 56 -17.15 -1.29 1.99
N MET A 57 -16.70 -1.11 0.75
CA MET A 57 -15.82 -2.05 0.10
C MET A 57 -14.54 -2.24 0.94
N PRO A 58 -14.05 -3.48 1.11
CA PRO A 58 -12.91 -3.77 1.99
C PRO A 58 -11.64 -3.01 1.59
N CYS A 59 -11.50 -2.62 0.34
CA CYS A 59 -10.32 -1.92 -0.16
C CYS A 59 -10.53 -0.42 -0.40
N GLY A 60 -11.67 0.13 0.06
CA GLY A 60 -12.12 1.47 -0.28
C GLY A 60 -13.03 1.46 -1.52
N ARG A 61 -13.94 2.45 -1.61
CA ARG A 61 -15.00 2.51 -2.63
C ARG A 61 -14.48 2.47 -4.07
N ASN A 62 -13.29 3.01 -4.31
CA ASN A 62 -12.68 3.10 -5.64
C ASN A 62 -11.71 1.96 -5.95
N SER A 63 -11.62 0.96 -5.08
CA SER A 63 -10.58 -0.08 -5.13
C SER A 63 -11.16 -1.49 -5.27
N VAL A 64 -12.30 -1.60 -5.96
CA VAL A 64 -13.05 -2.86 -6.09
C VAL A 64 -12.29 -3.90 -6.91
N ASN A 65 -11.61 -3.45 -7.96
CA ASN A 65 -10.85 -4.31 -8.85
C ASN A 65 -9.43 -4.54 -8.31
N ARG A 66 -8.98 -5.78 -8.35
CA ARG A 66 -7.57 -6.13 -8.08
C ARG A 66 -6.68 -5.58 -9.20
N GLY A 67 -5.47 -5.16 -8.84
CA GLY A 67 -4.43 -4.81 -9.78
C GLY A 67 -3.88 -6.06 -10.48
N THR A 68 -3.28 -5.87 -11.65
CA THR A 68 -2.62 -6.96 -12.41
C THR A 68 -1.19 -7.26 -11.94
N ASN A 69 -0.73 -6.52 -10.93
CA ASN A 69 0.66 -6.48 -10.49
C ASN A 69 0.74 -6.82 -8.99
N PRO A 70 0.38 -8.05 -8.58
CA PRO A 70 0.47 -8.42 -7.19
C PRO A 70 1.93 -8.48 -6.75
N VAL A 71 2.15 -8.15 -5.49
CA VAL A 71 3.45 -8.28 -4.83
C VAL A 71 3.65 -9.74 -4.47
N VAL A 72 4.88 -10.24 -4.56
CA VAL A 72 5.14 -11.62 -4.16
C VAL A 72 5.84 -11.66 -2.83
N LEU A 73 5.20 -12.36 -1.90
CA LEU A 73 5.67 -12.62 -0.55
C LEU A 73 6.06 -14.10 -0.44
N VAL A 74 7.01 -14.38 0.42
CA VAL A 74 7.54 -15.71 0.71
C VAL A 74 7.15 -16.07 2.13
N VAL A 75 6.58 -17.26 2.31
CA VAL A 75 6.27 -17.84 3.63
C VAL A 75 7.45 -17.66 4.60
N GLY A 76 7.16 -17.19 5.80
CA GLY A 76 8.11 -17.08 6.91
C GLY A 76 9.06 -15.88 6.83
N GLU A 77 9.05 -15.10 5.75
CA GLU A 77 9.84 -13.87 5.71
C GLU A 77 9.23 -12.77 6.59
N THR A 78 10.07 -11.88 7.08
CA THR A 78 9.63 -10.65 7.75
C THR A 78 9.44 -9.54 6.73
N VAL A 79 8.27 -8.92 6.72
CA VAL A 79 7.95 -7.74 5.92
C VAL A 79 7.86 -6.53 6.83
N GLU A 80 8.76 -5.58 6.64
CA GLU A 80 8.72 -4.25 7.25
C GLU A 80 7.85 -3.31 6.40
N PHE A 81 7.12 -2.41 7.04
CA PHE A 81 6.31 -1.40 6.36
C PHE A 81 6.29 -0.08 7.13
N GLU A 82 6.05 1.01 6.38
CA GLU A 82 5.78 2.34 6.93
C GLU A 82 4.37 2.77 6.50
N ILE A 83 3.67 3.47 7.38
CA ILE A 83 2.44 4.20 7.10
C ILE A 83 2.78 5.68 7.22
N GLU A 84 2.50 6.42 6.16
CA GLU A 84 2.55 7.88 6.15
C GLU A 84 1.13 8.42 6.30
N GLU A 85 0.84 9.02 7.45
CA GLU A 85 -0.42 9.69 7.72
C GLU A 85 -0.33 11.15 7.27
N THR A 86 -1.16 11.48 6.28
CA THR A 86 -1.20 12.80 5.65
C THR A 86 -2.35 13.66 6.18
N ILE A 87 -3.24 13.11 7.01
CA ILE A 87 -4.29 13.83 7.74
C ILE A 87 -4.41 13.21 9.13
N ASN A 88 -4.03 13.97 10.15
CA ASN A 88 -3.90 13.47 11.51
C ASN A 88 -5.25 13.16 12.15
N HIS A 89 -5.44 11.91 12.60
CA HIS A 89 -6.58 11.47 13.39
C HIS A 89 -6.14 10.65 14.61
N ASN A 90 -6.88 10.75 15.72
CA ASN A 90 -6.69 9.80 16.82
C ASN A 90 -7.16 8.42 16.38
N GLY A 91 -6.53 7.36 16.87
CA GLY A 91 -7.05 6.01 16.71
C GLY A 91 -5.96 4.97 16.57
N ARG A 92 -5.96 4.25 15.44
CA ARG A 92 -5.00 3.17 15.18
C ARG A 92 -4.91 2.82 13.71
N TYR A 93 -3.83 2.15 13.36
CA TYR A 93 -3.66 1.46 12.09
C TYR A 93 -3.75 -0.05 12.30
N GLU A 94 -4.40 -0.72 11.36
CA GLU A 94 -4.52 -2.16 11.31
C GLU A 94 -3.97 -2.65 9.96
N MET A 95 -3.12 -3.68 10.00
CA MET A 95 -2.81 -4.48 8.83
C MET A 95 -3.57 -5.78 8.94
N ASN A 96 -4.37 -6.07 7.93
CA ASN A 96 -5.17 -7.29 7.84
C ASN A 96 -4.79 -8.08 6.59
N LEU A 97 -4.86 -9.42 6.66
CA LEU A 97 -4.60 -10.31 5.54
C LEU A 97 -5.83 -11.14 5.20
N SER A 98 -6.16 -11.20 3.91
CA SER A 98 -7.04 -12.21 3.33
C SER A 98 -6.21 -13.16 2.47
N THR A 99 -6.40 -14.47 2.65
CA THR A 99 -5.83 -15.51 1.77
C THR A 99 -6.75 -15.93 0.63
N ALA A 100 -7.94 -15.34 0.55
CA ALA A 100 -9.00 -15.73 -0.38
C ALA A 100 -9.69 -14.50 -0.98
N GLY A 101 -8.91 -13.63 -1.63
CA GLY A 101 -9.39 -12.42 -2.29
C GLY A 101 -9.56 -11.28 -1.30
N GLN A 102 -10.76 -10.70 -1.22
CA GLN A 102 -11.09 -9.53 -0.39
C GLN A 102 -12.11 -9.87 0.71
N ILE A 103 -12.03 -11.07 1.27
CA ILE A 103 -12.95 -11.56 2.30
C ILE A 103 -12.19 -12.17 3.47
N ASN A 104 -12.84 -12.39 4.61
CA ASN A 104 -12.27 -13.11 5.76
C ASN A 104 -10.90 -12.55 6.21
N PHE A 105 -10.79 -11.23 6.29
CA PHE A 105 -9.58 -10.57 6.73
C PHE A 105 -9.25 -10.92 8.19
N THR A 106 -7.98 -11.26 8.44
CA THR A 106 -7.43 -11.46 9.79
C THR A 106 -6.47 -10.34 10.12
N ASN A 107 -6.61 -9.72 11.29
CA ASN A 107 -5.63 -8.73 11.76
C ASN A 107 -4.29 -9.40 12.07
N ILE A 108 -3.22 -8.87 11.47
CA ILE A 108 -1.85 -9.36 11.64
C ILE A 108 -0.96 -8.32 12.33
N VAL A 109 -1.29 -7.03 12.26
CA VAL A 109 -0.61 -5.95 12.99
C VAL A 109 -1.61 -4.89 13.43
N THR A 110 -1.42 -4.35 14.63
CA THR A 110 -2.10 -3.14 15.11
C THR A 110 -1.05 -2.15 15.62
N ILE A 111 -1.12 -0.90 15.17
CA ILE A 111 -0.28 0.21 15.62
C ILE A 111 -1.20 1.26 16.22
N THR A 112 -1.06 1.54 17.51
CA THR A 112 -1.83 2.58 18.18
C THR A 112 -1.34 3.95 17.76
N ASP A 113 -2.28 4.83 17.40
CA ASP A 113 -2.06 6.25 17.18
C ASP A 113 -2.70 7.03 18.33
N ASP A 114 -1.99 7.07 19.46
CA ASP A 114 -2.47 7.70 20.69
C ASP A 114 -2.24 9.22 20.71
N GLN A 115 -1.54 9.76 19.70
CA GLN A 115 -1.06 11.14 19.62
C GLN A 115 -0.36 11.65 20.91
N ALA A 116 0.04 10.75 21.82
CA ALA A 116 0.44 11.10 23.19
C ALA A 116 1.96 11.18 23.37
N GLY A 117 2.76 10.76 22.39
CA GLY A 117 4.21 10.66 22.53
C GLY A 117 5.03 11.08 21.30
N ALA A 118 5.45 12.35 21.29
CA ALA A 118 6.60 12.92 20.53
C ALA A 118 6.34 13.36 19.06
N PRO A 119 7.22 14.23 18.48
CA PRO A 119 6.99 15.66 18.49
C PRO A 119 7.08 16.21 17.07
N SER A 120 5.99 16.11 16.32
CA SER A 120 5.71 17.11 15.30
C SER A 120 4.23 17.04 14.99
N ARG A 121 3.52 18.16 15.07
CA ARG A 121 2.32 18.34 14.25
C ARG A 121 2.70 18.53 12.77
N ALA A 122 3.92 18.15 12.37
CA ALA A 122 4.37 18.26 11.00
C ALA A 122 3.75 17.09 10.26
N ASN A 123 2.77 17.44 9.45
CA ASN A 123 2.19 16.56 8.49
C ASN A 123 3.23 16.35 7.36
N PRO A 124 3.58 15.09 7.00
CA PRO A 124 2.96 13.84 7.45
C PRO A 124 3.60 13.19 8.69
N ASN A 125 2.77 12.53 9.49
CA ASN A 125 3.18 11.60 10.56
C ASN A 125 3.61 10.25 9.95
N ARG A 126 4.47 9.51 10.66
CA ARG A 126 5.00 8.21 10.19
C ARG A 126 4.91 7.16 11.27
N TYR A 127 4.42 5.98 10.90
CA TYR A 127 4.29 4.81 11.76
C TYR A 127 4.94 3.62 11.08
N THR A 128 5.71 2.83 11.82
CA THR A 128 6.39 1.64 11.28
C THR A 128 5.85 0.39 11.95
N GLY A 129 5.76 -0.69 11.21
CA GLY A 129 5.45 -2.01 11.75
C GLY A 129 6.07 -3.11 10.90
N SER A 130 5.94 -4.34 11.39
CA SER A 130 6.35 -5.50 10.63
C SER A 130 5.47 -6.70 10.93
N PHE A 131 5.46 -7.65 10.00
CA PHE A 131 4.77 -8.93 10.17
C PHE A 131 5.57 -10.05 9.52
N VAL A 132 5.35 -11.27 10.03
CA VAL A 132 5.84 -12.50 9.39
C VAL A 132 4.78 -13.00 8.42
N VAL A 133 5.18 -13.31 7.19
CA VAL A 133 4.28 -13.84 6.17
C VAL A 133 3.80 -15.24 6.61
N PRO A 134 2.47 -15.48 6.73
CA PRO A 134 1.95 -16.75 7.23
C PRO A 134 2.32 -17.94 6.34
N ASP A 135 2.36 -19.13 6.95
CA ASP A 135 2.74 -20.39 6.30
C ASP A 135 1.72 -20.94 5.28
N THR A 136 0.74 -20.15 4.87
CA THR A 136 -0.32 -20.55 3.92
C THR A 136 -0.12 -19.85 2.58
N PRO A 137 0.39 -20.55 1.55
CA PRO A 137 0.47 -20.03 0.19
C PRO A 137 -0.90 -19.63 -0.37
N CYS A 138 -0.90 -18.62 -1.24
CA CYS A 138 -2.10 -18.11 -1.89
C CYS A 138 -1.73 -17.39 -3.20
N THR A 139 -2.60 -17.47 -4.20
CA THR A 139 -2.47 -16.73 -5.47
C THR A 139 -3.40 -15.51 -5.55
N ASP A 140 -4.33 -15.41 -4.60
CA ASP A 140 -5.35 -14.38 -4.52
C ASP A 140 -5.33 -13.70 -3.14
N CYS A 141 -4.14 -13.39 -2.62
CA CYS A 141 -4.05 -12.70 -1.33
C CYS A 141 -4.33 -11.20 -1.46
N THR A 142 -4.85 -10.63 -0.38
CA THR A 142 -4.96 -9.18 -0.20
C THR A 142 -4.48 -8.77 1.18
N LEU A 143 -3.52 -7.86 1.23
CA LEU A 143 -3.22 -7.11 2.44
C LEU A 143 -4.09 -5.85 2.46
N GLN A 144 -4.72 -5.57 3.59
CA GLN A 144 -5.54 -4.40 3.82
C GLN A 144 -4.90 -3.57 4.93
N MET A 145 -4.58 -2.32 4.62
CA MET A 145 -4.27 -1.28 5.60
C MET A 145 -5.57 -0.54 5.93
N VAL A 146 -5.90 -0.48 7.21
CA VAL A 146 -7.03 0.30 7.74
C VAL A 146 -6.49 1.34 8.69
N GLN A 147 -6.80 2.61 8.44
CA GLN A 147 -6.72 3.64 9.46
C GLN A 147 -8.09 3.75 10.12
N VAL A 148 -8.15 3.42 11.39
CA VAL A 148 -9.34 3.61 12.24
C VAL A 148 -9.22 4.98 12.90
N MET A 149 -10.10 5.88 12.51
CA MET A 149 -10.12 7.27 12.94
C MET A 149 -11.23 7.47 13.96
N VAL A 150 -10.86 7.82 15.18
CA VAL A 150 -11.77 8.07 16.30
C VAL A 150 -12.14 9.54 16.35
N ASN A 151 -13.41 9.85 16.09
CA ASN A 151 -13.98 11.19 16.15
C ASN A 151 -15.10 11.23 17.20
N GLY A 152 -14.73 11.52 18.45
CA GLY A 152 -15.66 11.47 19.59
C GLY A 152 -16.05 10.02 19.92
N ALA A 153 -17.35 9.73 19.90
CA ALA A 153 -17.87 8.37 20.15
C ALA A 153 -17.95 7.49 18.88
N ASN A 154 -17.55 8.01 17.71
CA ASN A 154 -17.70 7.33 16.44
C ASN A 154 -16.33 6.96 15.84
N GLU A 155 -16.26 5.80 15.20
CA GLU A 155 -15.15 5.41 14.35
C GLU A 155 -15.49 5.63 12.87
N THR A 156 -14.50 6.10 12.13
CA THR A 156 -14.52 6.18 10.66
C THR A 156 -13.28 5.51 10.12
N TYR A 157 -13.32 5.06 8.87
CA TYR A 157 -12.26 4.21 8.33
C TYR A 157 -11.72 4.76 7.02
N TYR A 158 -10.41 4.66 6.85
CA TYR A 158 -9.77 4.70 5.55
C TYR A 158 -9.20 3.32 5.27
N LYS A 159 -9.55 2.71 4.14
CA LYS A 159 -9.16 1.33 3.81
C LYS A 159 -8.41 1.30 2.49
N SER A 160 -7.25 0.68 2.46
CA SER A 160 -6.42 0.56 1.25
C SER A 160 -5.87 -0.84 1.14
N CYS A 161 -5.81 -1.40 -0.07
CA CYS A 161 -5.36 -2.77 -0.28
C CYS A 161 -4.10 -2.86 -1.14
N VAL A 162 -3.32 -3.90 -0.89
CA VAL A 162 -2.21 -4.37 -1.72
C VAL A 162 -2.54 -5.79 -2.16
N ASP A 163 -2.48 -6.05 -3.46
CA ASP A 163 -2.64 -7.40 -4.00
C ASP A 163 -1.34 -8.18 -3.80
N ALA A 164 -1.47 -9.41 -3.32
CA ALA A 164 -0.32 -10.26 -3.03
C ALA A 164 -0.49 -11.70 -3.56
N ILE A 165 0.64 -12.34 -3.78
CA ILE A 165 0.81 -13.78 -3.91
C ILE A 165 1.74 -14.19 -2.77
N ILE A 166 1.39 -15.23 -2.02
CA ILE A 166 2.28 -15.85 -1.03
C ILE A 166 2.74 -17.18 -1.60
N THR A 167 4.06 -17.35 -1.75
CA THR A 167 4.70 -18.58 -2.21
C THR A 167 5.40 -19.31 -1.06
N SER A 168 5.60 -20.63 -1.18
CA SER A 168 6.43 -21.38 -0.24
C SER A 168 7.87 -20.88 -0.22
N ALA A 169 8.58 -21.08 0.89
CA ALA A 169 10.00 -20.75 1.02
C ALA A 169 10.88 -21.47 -0.02
N ASP A 170 10.50 -22.69 -0.41
CA ASP A 170 11.22 -23.51 -1.39
C ASP A 170 10.80 -23.25 -2.85
N ALA A 171 9.86 -22.32 -3.08
CA ALA A 171 9.46 -22.00 -4.44
C ALA A 171 10.64 -21.33 -5.18
N PRO A 172 10.85 -21.62 -6.49
CA PRO A 172 11.72 -20.81 -7.31
C PRO A 172 11.34 -19.33 -7.16
N PRO A 173 12.30 -18.39 -7.17
CA PRO A 173 11.99 -16.98 -7.15
C PRO A 173 10.93 -16.70 -8.22
N PRO A 174 9.84 -15.99 -7.88
CA PRO A 174 8.82 -15.65 -8.84
C PRO A 174 9.48 -14.95 -10.03
N ALA A 175 9.05 -15.25 -11.25
CA ALA A 175 9.46 -14.45 -12.39
C ALA A 175 9.10 -12.99 -12.09
N ALA A 176 10.07 -12.09 -12.21
CA ALA A 176 9.82 -10.67 -12.01
C ALA A 176 8.61 -10.28 -12.87
N PRO A 177 7.57 -9.64 -12.31
CA PRO A 177 6.41 -9.28 -13.09
C PRO A 177 6.85 -8.44 -14.29
N THR A 178 6.52 -8.91 -15.49
CA THR A 178 6.80 -8.22 -16.73
C THR A 178 6.14 -6.85 -16.68
N GLY A 179 6.94 -5.78 -16.68
CA GLY A 179 6.44 -4.40 -16.62
C GLY A 179 6.88 -3.61 -15.38
N PHE A 180 7.60 -4.22 -14.44
CA PHE A 180 8.34 -3.45 -13.43
C PHE A 180 9.70 -3.03 -13.98
N ALA A 181 9.86 -1.74 -14.23
CA ALA A 181 11.20 -1.15 -14.29
C ALA A 181 11.78 -1.18 -12.88
N VAL A 182 12.63 -2.16 -12.60
CA VAL A 182 13.52 -2.11 -11.44
C VAL A 182 14.56 -1.03 -11.75
N SER A 183 14.31 0.21 -11.36
CA SER A 183 15.37 1.22 -11.36
C SER A 183 16.34 0.84 -10.24
N LYS A 184 17.57 0.50 -10.63
CA LYS A 184 18.70 0.30 -9.74
C LYS A 184 19.02 1.56 -8.95
#